data_AF-A0A9N8N2C5-F1
#
_entry.id   AF-A0A9N8N2C5-F1
#
_cell.length_a   1.000
_cell.length_b   1.000
_cell.length_c   1.000
_cell.angle_alpha   90.00
_cell.angle_beta   90.00
_cell.angle_gamma   90.00
#
_symmetry.space_group_name_H-M   'P 1'
#
loop_
_entity.id
_entity.type
_entity.pdbx_description
1 polymer ?
#
loop_
_entity_poly.entity_id
_entity_poly.type
_entity_poly.pdbx_seq_one_letter_code
_entity_poly.pdbx_strand_id
1 'polypeptide(L)'
;MMRAPDDFPRDAAPAALAGAQPKLAARMINGRFVVGLTEEERMERWQICEDLAQQLVVPARKGAAKYPQNSHDVVLQRIWEAIAGKDWCSVVEMNWIIARLRELLRW
;
A
#
# COMPACT_ATOMS: atom_id res chain seq x y z
N MET A 1 2.00 6.18 21.84
CA MET A 1 0.98 5.59 20.96
C MET A 1 1.63 5.42 19.59
N MET A 2 1.72 4.20 19.08
CA MET A 2 2.31 3.94 17.76
C MET A 2 1.26 4.33 16.70
N ARG A 3 1.68 5.05 15.67
CA ARG A 3 0.83 5.48 14.55
C ARG A 3 1.48 5.07 13.24
N ALA A 4 0.67 4.84 12.22
CA ALA A 4 1.21 4.61 10.89
C ALA A 4 1.93 5.88 10.39
N PRO A 5 3.07 5.75 9.69
CA PRO A 5 3.85 6.87 9.15
C PRO A 5 3.00 7.85 8.35
N ASP A 6 3.32 9.15 8.37
CA ASP A 6 2.47 10.18 7.74
C ASP A 6 2.27 10.03 6.22
N ASP A 7 3.22 9.39 5.55
CA ASP A 7 3.21 9.07 4.12
C ASP A 7 2.37 7.82 3.78
N PHE A 8 1.95 7.03 4.78
CA PHE A 8 1.05 5.90 4.56
C PHE A 8 -0.36 6.38 4.17
N PRO A 9 -1.06 5.75 3.21
CA PRO A 9 -2.36 6.20 2.75
C PRO A 9 -3.40 6.33 3.88
N ARG A 10 -4.22 7.38 3.82
CA ARG A 10 -5.37 7.57 4.72
C ARG A 10 -6.68 7.06 4.13
N ASP A 11 -6.78 7.08 2.81
CA ASP A 11 -7.97 6.70 2.05
C ASP A 11 -7.65 5.54 1.10
N ALA A 12 -7.66 4.30 1.62
CA ALA A 12 -7.66 3.11 0.77
C ALA A 12 -9.05 2.93 0.15
N ALA A 13 -9.33 3.75 -0.87
CA ALA A 13 -10.58 3.88 -1.63
C ALA A 13 -11.83 4.23 -0.77
N PRO A 14 -12.45 5.42 -0.94
CA PRO A 14 -13.82 5.58 -0.50
C PRO A 14 -14.67 4.55 -1.26
N ALA A 15 -15.43 3.72 -0.55
CA ALA A 15 -16.40 2.85 -1.21
C ALA A 15 -17.31 3.74 -2.06
N ALA A 16 -17.17 3.65 -3.39
CA ALA A 16 -17.99 4.41 -4.31
C ALA A 16 -19.40 3.80 -4.27
N LEU A 17 -20.31 4.48 -3.56
CA LEU A 17 -21.70 4.07 -3.51
C LEU A 17 -22.39 4.45 -4.83
N ALA A 18 -23.17 3.52 -5.39
CA ALA A 18 -23.90 3.77 -6.63
C ALA A 18 -24.79 5.04 -6.53
N GLY A 19 -24.71 5.91 -7.53
CA GLY A 19 -25.51 7.13 -7.65
C GLY A 19 -24.87 8.21 -8.54
N ALA A 20 -25.69 9.19 -8.97
CA ALA A 20 -25.27 10.27 -9.86
C ALA A 20 -24.46 11.40 -9.18
N GLN A 21 -24.20 11.31 -7.87
CA GLN A 21 -23.48 12.29 -7.07
C GLN A 21 -22.42 11.56 -6.23
N PRO A 22 -21.24 12.16 -5.99
CA PRO A 22 -20.24 11.59 -5.08
C PRO A 22 -20.86 11.44 -3.69
N LYS A 23 -21.00 10.20 -3.22
CA LYS A 23 -21.47 9.89 -1.86
C LYS A 23 -20.30 9.33 -1.07
N LEU A 24 -19.99 9.93 0.06
CA LEU A 24 -19.04 9.38 1.01
C LEU A 24 -19.71 8.25 1.80
N ALA A 25 -19.10 7.07 1.80
CA ALA A 25 -19.53 5.97 2.65
C ALA A 25 -19.09 6.26 4.10
N ALA A 26 -19.98 6.86 4.89
CA ALA A 26 -19.75 7.13 6.30
C ALA A 26 -20.28 5.98 7.18
N ARG A 27 -19.50 5.59 8.20
CA ARG A 27 -19.89 4.65 9.26
C ARG A 27 -20.16 5.42 10.54
N MET A 28 -21.19 5.06 11.31
CA MET A 28 -21.41 5.62 12.64
C MET A 28 -20.65 4.78 13.67
N ILE A 29 -19.64 5.35 14.33
CA ILE A 29 -18.86 4.69 15.37
C ILE A 29 -18.86 5.60 16.60
N ASN A 30 -19.32 5.09 17.74
CA ASN A 30 -19.39 5.84 19.02
C ASN A 30 -20.07 7.22 18.89
N GLY A 31 -21.16 7.30 18.12
CA GLY A 31 -21.91 8.54 17.90
C GLY A 31 -21.26 9.55 16.96
N ARG A 32 -20.17 9.18 16.25
CA ARG A 32 -19.50 10.01 15.24
C ARG A 32 -19.58 9.36 13.87
N PHE A 33 -19.80 10.18 12.84
CA PHE A 33 -19.63 9.75 11.45
C PHE A 33 -18.13 9.67 11.14
N VAL A 34 -17.66 8.48 10.78
CA VAL A 34 -16.30 8.19 10.33
C VAL A 34 -16.33 7.92 8.83
N VAL A 35 -15.50 8.63 8.08
CA VAL A 35 -15.25 8.41 6.64
C VAL A 35 -13.80 7.93 6.51
N GLY A 36 -13.57 6.89 5.71
CA GLY A 36 -12.25 6.27 5.58
C GLY A 36 -11.89 5.34 6.74
N LEU A 37 -10.60 5.09 6.91
CA LEU A 37 -10.03 4.25 7.97
C LEU A 37 -9.94 5.03 9.29
N THR A 38 -10.22 4.38 10.42
CA THR A 38 -9.81 4.90 11.73
C THR A 38 -8.28 4.87 11.85
N GLU A 39 -7.71 5.51 12.88
CA GLU A 39 -6.26 5.44 13.12
C GLU A 39 -5.82 3.99 13.40
N GLU A 40 -6.63 3.22 14.12
CA GLU A 40 -6.40 1.81 14.41
C GLU A 40 -6.45 0.97 13.12
N GLU A 41 -7.49 1.15 12.29
CA GLU A 41 -7.59 0.44 11.01
C GLU A 41 -6.43 0.81 10.07
N ARG A 42 -6.04 2.09 10.04
CA ARG A 42 -4.89 2.55 9.26
C ARG A 42 -3.59 1.93 9.76
N MET A 43 -3.45 1.78 11.08
CA MET A 43 -2.31 1.12 11.70
C MET A 43 -2.22 -0.36 11.31
N GLU A 44 -3.34 -1.08 11.36
CA GLU A 44 -3.42 -2.48 10.92
C GLU A 44 -3.08 -2.62 9.43
N ARG A 45 -3.62 -1.74 8.57
CA ARG A 45 -3.30 -1.71 7.14
C ARG A 45 -1.82 -1.43 6.90
N TRP A 46 -1.23 -0.49 7.64
CA TRP A 46 0.19 -0.20 7.56
C TRP A 46 1.05 -1.41 7.96
N GLN A 47 0.73 -2.11 9.05
CA GLN A 47 1.48 -3.30 9.48
C GLN A 47 1.50 -4.39 8.41
N ILE A 48 0.35 -4.64 7.76
CA ILE A 48 0.25 -5.60 6.65
C ILE A 48 1.12 -5.16 5.46
N CYS A 49 1.07 -3.87 5.09
CA CYS A 49 1.84 -3.35 3.97
C CYS A 49 3.35 -3.32 4.25
N GLU A 50 3.76 -2.98 5.47
CA GLU A 50 5.17 -2.99 5.89
C GLU A 50 5.72 -4.42 5.86
N ASP A 51 5.00 -5.41 6.39
CA ASP A 51 5.41 -6.81 6.34
C ASP A 51 5.56 -7.29 4.88
N LEU A 52 4.59 -6.96 4.02
CA LEU A 52 4.69 -7.29 2.59
C LEU A 52 5.91 -6.61 1.93
N ALA A 53 6.20 -5.34 2.23
CA ALA A 53 7.38 -4.65 1.72
C ALA A 53 8.68 -5.35 2.16
N GLN A 54 8.76 -5.79 3.43
CA GLN A 54 9.91 -6.56 3.95
C GLN A 54 10.07 -7.90 3.22
N GLN A 55 8.98 -8.64 3.00
CA GLN A 55 9.01 -9.91 2.28
C GLN A 55 9.48 -9.74 0.82
N LEU A 56 9.17 -8.60 0.18
CA LEU A 56 9.53 -8.32 -1.21
C LEU A 56 11.00 -7.91 -1.40
N VAL A 57 11.76 -7.61 -0.33
CA VAL A 57 13.20 -7.30 -0.40
C VAL A 57 13.99 -8.46 -1.02
N VAL A 58 13.71 -9.69 -0.60
CA VAL A 58 14.42 -10.88 -1.09
C VAL A 58 14.20 -11.13 -2.60
N PRO A 59 12.96 -11.19 -3.12
CA PRO A 59 12.74 -11.36 -4.55
C PRO A 59 13.27 -10.17 -5.36
N ALA A 60 13.23 -8.93 -4.85
CA ALA A 60 13.82 -7.77 -5.52
C ALA A 60 15.33 -7.93 -5.73
N ARG A 61 16.07 -8.25 -4.66
CA ARG A 61 17.52 -8.48 -4.73
C ARG A 61 17.87 -9.64 -5.67
N LYS A 62 17.11 -10.74 -5.61
CA LYS A 62 17.29 -11.87 -6.55
C LYS A 62 17.03 -11.45 -7.99
N GLY A 63 16.00 -10.66 -8.24
CA GLY A 63 15.67 -10.13 -9.57
C GLY A 63 16.77 -9.23 -10.13
N ALA A 64 17.29 -8.31 -9.31
CA ALA A 64 18.40 -7.43 -9.69
C ALA A 64 19.69 -8.22 -9.96
N ALA A 65 20.04 -9.18 -9.11
CA ALA A 65 21.23 -10.00 -9.28
C ALA A 65 21.16 -10.92 -10.52
N LYS A 66 19.97 -11.42 -10.86
CA LYS A 66 19.77 -12.26 -12.05
C LYS A 66 19.89 -11.48 -13.37
N TYR A 67 19.57 -10.19 -13.36
CA TYR A 67 19.59 -9.34 -14.54
C TYR A 67 20.22 -7.98 -14.22
N PRO A 68 21.54 -7.92 -14.00
CA PRO A 68 22.24 -6.72 -13.53
C PRO A 68 22.20 -5.54 -14.52
N GLN A 69 21.87 -5.80 -15.79
CA GLN A 69 21.66 -4.77 -16.82
C GLN A 69 20.35 -4.00 -16.66
N ASN A 70 19.38 -4.53 -15.90
CA ASN A 70 18.11 -3.84 -15.67
C ASN A 70 18.31 -2.77 -14.59
N SER A 71 17.71 -1.60 -14.79
CA SER A 71 17.64 -0.60 -13.74
C SER A 71 16.81 -1.10 -12.55
N HIS A 72 17.04 -0.51 -11.37
CA HIS A 72 16.23 -0.79 -10.20
C HIS A 72 14.74 -0.49 -10.44
N ASP A 73 14.42 0.53 -11.22
CA ASP A 73 13.02 0.85 -11.59
C ASP A 73 12.36 -0.29 -12.37
N VAL A 74 13.08 -0.94 -13.29
CA VAL A 74 12.56 -2.11 -14.02
C VAL A 74 12.29 -3.28 -13.07
N VAL A 75 13.13 -3.47 -12.05
CA VAL A 75 12.91 -4.52 -11.03
C VAL A 75 11.68 -4.19 -10.18
N LEU A 76 11.55 -2.94 -9.71
CA LEU A 76 10.41 -2.49 -8.92
C LEU A 76 9.09 -2.57 -9.71
N GLN A 77 9.09 -2.18 -10.98
CA GLN A 77 7.93 -2.28 -11.87
C GLN A 77 7.46 -3.73 -12.02
N ARG A 78 8.38 -4.68 -12.21
CA ARG A 78 8.04 -6.11 -12.29
C ARG A 78 7.46 -6.66 -10.98
N ILE A 79 7.93 -6.17 -9.85
CA ILE A 79 7.37 -6.53 -8.54
C ILE A 79 5.94 -5.98 -8.43
N TRP A 80 5.73 -4.72 -8.79
CA TRP A 80 4.41 -4.11 -8.80
C TRP A 80 3.43 -4.93 -9.65
N GLU A 81 3.83 -5.30 -10.88
CA GLU A 81 3.04 -6.13 -11.79
C GLU A 81 2.72 -7.51 -11.20
N ALA A 82 3.68 -8.13 -10.49
CA ALA A 82 3.50 -9.45 -9.88
C ALA A 82 2.49 -9.46 -8.72
N ILE A 83 2.33 -8.33 -8.02
CA ILE A 83 1.40 -8.20 -6.89
C ILE A 83 0.06 -7.53 -7.25
N ALA A 84 0.01 -6.76 -8.34
CA ALA A 84 -1.17 -5.99 -8.73
C ALA A 84 -2.43 -6.86 -8.96
N GLY A 85 -2.25 -8.10 -9.46
CA GLY A 85 -3.36 -9.04 -9.71
C GLY A 85 -3.74 -9.93 -8.53
N LYS A 86 -3.25 -9.65 -7.31
CA LYS A 86 -3.46 -10.51 -6.13
C LYS A 86 -4.56 -10.04 -5.19
N ASP A 87 -5.15 -8.86 -5.42
CA ASP A 87 -6.15 -8.23 -4.56
C ASP A 87 -5.74 -8.10 -3.07
N TRP A 88 -4.44 -8.09 -2.78
CA TRP A 88 -3.93 -7.98 -1.40
C TRP A 88 -3.96 -6.54 -0.85
N CYS A 89 -3.89 -5.56 -1.74
CA CYS A 89 -3.77 -4.14 -1.40
C CYS A 89 -4.51 -3.29 -2.44
N SER A 90 -4.96 -2.11 -2.05
CA SER A 90 -5.42 -1.09 -3.00
C SER A 90 -4.24 -0.55 -3.84
N VAL A 91 -4.52 0.08 -4.97
CA VAL A 91 -3.48 0.68 -5.84
C VAL A 91 -2.62 1.71 -5.07
N VAL A 92 -3.23 2.49 -4.17
CA VAL A 92 -2.51 3.50 -3.38
C VAL A 92 -1.58 2.84 -2.37
N GLU A 93 -2.01 1.76 -1.73
CA GLU A 93 -1.16 0.94 -0.84
C GLU A 93 -0.04 0.24 -1.61
N MET A 94 -0.30 -0.26 -2.82
CA MET A 94 0.76 -0.83 -3.68
C MET A 94 1.83 0.20 -4.02
N ASN A 95 1.44 1.43 -4.37
CA ASN A 95 2.38 2.49 -4.64
C ASN A 95 3.23 2.82 -3.40
N TRP A 96 2.61 2.84 -2.22
CA TRP A 96 3.34 3.00 -0.97
C TRP A 96 4.31 1.83 -0.72
N ILE A 97 3.90 0.58 -0.96
CA ILE A 97 4.77 -0.60 -0.82
C ILE A 97 5.99 -0.50 -1.74
N ILE A 98 5.83 -0.06 -2.98
CA ILE A 98 6.96 0.10 -3.92
C ILE A 98 7.90 1.22 -3.47
N ALA A 99 7.37 2.35 -3.01
CA ALA A 99 8.18 3.42 -2.44
C ALA A 99 8.95 2.95 -1.20
N ARG A 100 8.27 2.22 -0.30
CA ARG A 100 8.87 1.64 0.90
C ARG A 100 9.95 0.62 0.57
N LEU A 101 9.69 -0.25 -0.42
CA LEU A 101 10.65 -1.25 -0.88
C LEU A 101 11.93 -0.59 -1.43
N ARG A 102 11.78 0.53 -2.14
CA ARG A 102 12.91 1.34 -2.62
C ARG A 102 13.80 1.83 -1.47
N GLU A 103 13.19 2.32 -0.39
CA GLU A 103 13.92 2.74 0.82
C GLU A 103 14.65 1.56 1.49
N LEU A 104 13.96 0.42 1.67
CA LEU A 104 14.53 -0.79 2.29
C LEU A 104 15.73 -1.34 1.50
N LEU A 105 15.69 -1.19 0.18
CA LEU A 105 16.74 -1.62 -0.72
C LEU A 105 17.84 -0.57 -0.94
N ARG A 106 17.59 0.68 -0.56
CA ARG A 106 18.45 1.85 -0.82
C ARG A 106 18.67 2.10 -2.32
N TRP A 107 17.57 2.10 -3.09
CA TRP A 107 17.53 2.24 -4.56
C TRP A 107 16.92 3.56 -5.03
#